data_AF-A0A3M1EJH0-F1
#
_entry.id   AF-A0A3M1EJH0-F1
#
_cell.length_a   1.000
_cell.length_b   1.000
_cell.length_c   1.000
_cell.angle_alpha   90.00
_cell.angle_beta   90.00
_cell.angle_gamma   90.00
#
_symmetry.space_group_name_H-M   'P 1'
#
loop_
_entity.id
_entity.type
_entity.pdbx_description
1 polymer ?
#
loop_
_entity_poly.entity_id
_entity_poly.type
_entity_poly.pdbx_seq_one_letter_code
_entity_poly.pdbx_strand_id
1 'polypeptide(L)'
;TMAALYGMGMMFASVFLASGREAWHLSNLLQEPIYLASGFYFPVKAMGFLVATIASIIPLTLGLDAMRQLLFANGAALGFLSVRVEFGILVILAGAFLVVARTALAKLEEIGRREGRLTERRR
;
A
#
# COMPACT_ATOMS: atom_id res chain seq x y z
N THR A 1 0.92 -2.61 10.45
CA THR A 1 0.73 -2.94 9.02
C THR A 1 -0.68 -2.75 8.53
N MET A 2 -1.70 -3.40 9.12
CA MET A 2 -3.08 -3.31 8.63
C MET A 2 -3.60 -1.88 8.49
N ALA A 3 -3.38 -1.01 9.47
CA ALA A 3 -3.77 0.39 9.39
C ALA A 3 -3.19 1.12 8.15
N ALA A 4 -1.92 0.85 7.81
CA ALA A 4 -1.28 1.43 6.63
C ALA A 4 -1.85 0.85 5.33
N LEU A 5 -2.12 -0.46 5.28
CA LEU A 5 -2.75 -1.09 4.12
C LEU A 5 -4.19 -0.60 3.91
N TYR A 6 -4.97 -0.43 4.97
CA TYR A 6 -6.31 0.16 4.89
C TYR A 6 -6.24 1.63 4.44
N GLY A 7 -5.29 2.42 4.97
CA GLY A 7 -5.04 3.79 4.50
C GLY A 7 -4.74 3.84 3.01
N MET A 8 -3.82 3.00 2.55
CA MET A 8 -3.47 2.88 1.12
C MET A 8 -4.67 2.42 0.28
N GLY A 9 -5.44 1.44 0.77
CA GLY A 9 -6.66 0.96 0.09
C GLY A 9 -7.72 2.04 -0.05
N MET A 10 -7.96 2.84 1.00
CA MET A 10 -8.87 3.99 0.94
C MET A 10 -8.38 5.07 -0.03
N MET A 11 -7.07 5.31 -0.08
CA MET A 11 -6.47 6.21 -1.08
C MET A 11 -6.77 5.71 -2.49
N PHE A 12 -6.50 4.44 -2.77
CA PHE A 12 -6.78 3.87 -4.09
C PHE A 12 -8.27 3.86 -4.40
N ALA A 13 -9.16 3.57 -3.45
CA ALA A 13 -10.61 3.59 -3.70
C ALA A 13 -11.08 4.93 -4.32
N SER A 14 -10.52 6.07 -3.88
CA SER A 14 -10.83 7.37 -4.48
C SER A 14 -10.40 7.49 -5.95
N VAL A 15 -9.27 6.89 -6.32
CA VAL A 15 -8.77 6.84 -7.70
C VAL A 15 -9.63 5.89 -8.54
N PHE A 16 -9.98 4.72 -8.00
CA PHE A 16 -10.81 3.74 -8.69
C PHE A 16 -12.21 4.29 -8.99
N LEU A 17 -12.79 5.09 -8.10
CA LEU A 17 -14.05 5.78 -8.35
C LEU A 17 -13.97 6.75 -9.54
N ALA A 18 -12.82 7.40 -9.75
CA ALA A 18 -12.61 8.28 -10.90
C ALA A 18 -12.34 7.50 -12.21
N SER A 19 -11.63 6.38 -12.13
CA SER A 19 -11.17 5.60 -13.29
C SER A 19 -12.11 4.45 -13.73
N GLY A 20 -13.17 4.16 -12.98
CA GLY A 20 -14.19 3.17 -13.34
C GLY A 20 -13.63 1.74 -13.48
N ARG A 21 -14.10 1.00 -14.49
CA ARG A 21 -13.78 -0.43 -14.68
C ARG A 21 -12.32 -0.70 -15.05
N GLU A 22 -11.62 0.25 -15.66
CA GLU A 22 -10.23 0.05 -16.09
C GLU A 22 -9.27 -0.10 -14.90
N ALA A 23 -9.53 0.60 -13.79
CA ALA A 23 -8.71 0.49 -12.59
C ALA A 23 -8.76 -0.91 -11.97
N TRP A 24 -9.89 -1.60 -12.06
CA TRP A 24 -10.01 -2.99 -11.60
C TRP A 24 -9.06 -3.93 -12.35
N HIS A 25 -9.02 -3.83 -13.68
CA HIS A 25 -8.13 -4.65 -14.50
C HIS A 25 -6.66 -4.32 -14.24
N LEU A 26 -6.34 -3.04 -14.07
CA LEU A 26 -4.98 -2.61 -13.72
C LEU A 26 -4.55 -3.15 -12.34
N SER A 27 -5.45 -3.14 -11.35
CA SER A 27 -5.18 -3.70 -10.02
C SER A 27 -4.80 -5.18 -10.08
N ASN A 28 -5.57 -5.96 -10.85
CA ASN A 28 -5.32 -7.39 -11.01
C ASN A 28 -3.99 -7.63 -11.75
N LEU A 29 -3.68 -6.82 -12.75
CA LEU A 29 -2.42 -6.91 -13.49
C LEU A 29 -1.20 -6.57 -12.59
N LEU A 30 -1.33 -5.57 -11.73
CA LEU A 30 -0.25 -5.13 -10.84
C LEU A 30 -0.10 -6.00 -9.59
N GLN A 31 -1.06 -6.85 -9.27
CA GLN A 31 -1.06 -7.64 -8.05
C GLN A 31 0.18 -8.54 -7.94
N GLU A 32 0.46 -9.34 -8.97
CA GLU A 32 1.64 -10.23 -8.97
C GLU A 32 2.98 -9.46 -8.94
N PRO A 33 3.19 -8.41 -9.78
CA PRO A 33 4.36 -7.56 -9.66
C PRO A 33 4.55 -6.98 -8.26
N ILE A 34 3.47 -6.55 -7.59
CA ILE A 34 3.53 -6.00 -6.23
C ILE A 34 3.92 -7.08 -5.21
N TYR A 35 3.38 -8.29 -5.32
CA TYR A 35 3.75 -9.40 -4.44
C TYR A 35 5.21 -9.80 -4.61
N LEU A 36 5.69 -9.86 -5.84
CA LEU A 36 7.10 -10.11 -6.12
C LEU A 36 7.99 -8.99 -5.54
N ALA A 37 7.66 -7.73 -5.82
CA ALA A 37 8.45 -6.58 -5.39
C ALA A 37 8.44 -6.36 -3.88
N SER A 38 7.34 -6.70 -3.20
CA SER A 38 7.22 -6.60 -1.73
C SER A 38 7.93 -7.73 -0.99
N GLY A 39 8.59 -8.64 -1.71
CA GLY A 39 9.23 -9.80 -1.11
C GLY A 39 8.19 -10.72 -0.46
N PHE A 40 7.06 -10.96 -1.11
CA PHE A 40 6.07 -11.95 -0.65
C PHE A 40 6.62 -13.37 -0.74
N TYR A 41 7.24 -13.69 -1.88
CA TYR A 41 7.77 -15.03 -2.16
C TYR A 41 9.12 -15.30 -1.51
N PHE A 42 9.95 -14.27 -1.28
CA PHE A 42 11.28 -14.39 -0.70
C PHE A 42 11.66 -13.12 0.08
N PRO A 43 12.67 -13.16 0.98
CA PRO A 43 13.06 -12.00 1.77
C PRO A 43 13.46 -10.80 0.90
N VAL A 44 12.90 -9.62 1.19
CA VAL A 44 13.13 -8.40 0.39
C VAL A 44 14.61 -8.01 0.37
N LYS A 45 15.36 -8.31 1.44
CA LYS A 45 16.81 -8.13 1.53
C LYS A 45 17.58 -8.75 0.36
N ALA A 46 17.10 -9.88 -0.17
CA ALA A 46 17.75 -10.58 -1.27
C ALA A 46 17.61 -9.85 -2.63
N MET A 47 16.69 -8.89 -2.76
CA MET A 47 16.51 -8.09 -3.98
C MET A 47 17.54 -6.99 -4.17
N GLY A 48 18.44 -6.82 -3.20
CA GLY A 48 19.38 -5.71 -3.15
C GLY A 48 18.78 -4.48 -2.48
N PHE A 49 19.67 -3.63 -1.97
CA PHE A 49 19.31 -2.49 -1.13
C PHE A 49 18.36 -1.50 -1.83
N LEU A 50 18.59 -1.20 -3.11
CA LEU A 50 17.81 -0.22 -3.85
C LEU A 50 16.36 -0.68 -4.05
N VAL A 51 16.17 -1.93 -4.48
CA VAL A 51 14.81 -2.50 -4.67
C VAL A 51 14.09 -2.59 -3.33
N ALA A 52 14.76 -3.07 -2.28
CA ALA A 52 14.18 -3.16 -0.94
C ALA A 52 13.77 -1.79 -0.38
N THR A 53 14.56 -0.75 -0.63
CA THR A 53 14.26 0.62 -0.19
C THR A 53 13.02 1.15 -0.90
N ILE A 54 12.91 0.98 -2.22
CA ILE A 54 11.73 1.42 -2.98
C ILE A 54 10.50 0.61 -2.55
N ALA A 55 10.64 -0.71 -2.43
CA ALA A 55 9.57 -1.59 -1.99
C ALA A 55 9.08 -1.26 -0.58
N SER A 56 9.91 -0.67 0.29
CA SER A 56 9.53 -0.27 1.65
C SER A 56 8.44 0.81 1.70
N ILE A 57 8.15 1.49 0.59
CA ILE A 57 7.00 2.39 0.45
C ILE A 57 5.68 1.60 0.53
N ILE A 58 5.69 0.33 0.08
CA ILE A 58 4.55 -0.57 0.14
C ILE A 58 4.51 -1.18 1.55
N PRO A 59 3.48 -0.91 2.38
CA PRO A 59 3.43 -1.39 3.76
C PRO A 59 3.51 -2.91 3.89
N LEU A 60 3.08 -3.64 2.86
CA LEU A 60 3.18 -5.10 2.80
C LEU A 60 4.63 -5.57 2.95
N THR A 61 5.58 -4.88 2.31
CA THR A 61 7.01 -5.22 2.33
C THR A 61 7.57 -5.24 3.75
N LEU A 62 7.44 -4.12 4.47
CA LEU A 62 7.92 -3.99 5.83
C LEU A 62 7.14 -4.86 6.81
N GLY A 63 5.85 -5.08 6.54
CA GLY A 63 5.02 -5.98 7.34
C GLY A 63 5.50 -7.43 7.26
N LEU A 64 5.79 -7.92 6.05
CA LEU A 64 6.26 -9.28 5.83
C LEU A 64 7.69 -9.48 6.33
N ASP A 65 8.57 -8.49 6.16
CA ASP A 65 9.93 -8.56 6.69
C ASP A 65 9.93 -8.65 8.22
N ALA A 66 9.19 -7.76 8.90
CA ALA A 66 9.01 -7.80 10.35
C ALA A 66 8.43 -9.15 10.83
N MET A 67 7.40 -9.67 10.13
CA MET A 67 6.81 -10.97 10.48
C MET A 67 7.83 -12.10 10.36
N ARG A 68 8.65 -12.13 9.32
CA ARG A 68 9.72 -13.15 9.20
C ARG A 68 10.75 -13.02 10.30
N GLN A 69 11.16 -11.80 10.64
CA GLN A 69 12.12 -11.56 11.72
C GLN A 69 11.59 -12.03 13.09
N LEU A 70 10.29 -11.86 13.34
CA LEU A 70 9.65 -12.22 14.61
C LEU A 70 9.26 -13.70 14.71
N LEU A 71 8.87 -14.33 13.61
CA LEU A 71 8.35 -15.70 13.60
C LEU A 71 9.45 -16.77 13.59
N PHE A 72 10.63 -16.46 13.03
CA PHE A 72 11.73 -17.42 12.92
C PHE A 72 12.86 -17.09 13.88
N ALA A 73 13.42 -18.11 14.55
CA ALA A 73 14.52 -17.93 15.52
C ALA A 73 15.76 -17.23 14.91
N ASN A 74 16.06 -17.48 13.64
CA ASN A 74 17.15 -16.84 12.90
C ASN A 74 16.64 -15.77 11.91
N GLY A 75 15.38 -15.34 12.04
CA GLY A 75 14.73 -14.43 11.10
C GLY A 75 15.42 -13.06 11.00
N ALA A 76 16.03 -12.59 12.08
CA ALA A 76 16.77 -11.32 12.10
C ALA A 76 17.93 -11.27 11.08
N ALA A 77 18.55 -12.40 10.73
CA ALA A 77 19.63 -12.44 9.73
C ALA A 77 19.12 -12.13 8.31
N LEU A 78 17.87 -12.51 8.03
CA LEU A 78 17.19 -12.28 6.75
C LEU A 78 16.49 -10.92 6.69
N GLY A 79 16.38 -10.24 7.83
CA GLY A 79 15.76 -8.92 7.94
C GLY A 79 16.52 -7.84 7.18
N PHE A 80 15.76 -6.98 6.50
CA PHE A 80 16.27 -5.81 5.80
C PHE A 80 16.59 -4.67 6.79
N LEU A 81 15.63 -4.34 7.66
CA LEU A 81 15.77 -3.33 8.72
C LEU A 81 15.42 -3.94 10.07
N SER A 82 15.85 -3.32 11.18
CA SER A 82 15.40 -3.80 12.50
C SER A 82 13.89 -3.61 12.66
N VAL A 83 13.21 -4.56 13.29
CA VAL A 83 11.75 -4.52 13.55
C VAL A 83 11.26 -3.18 14.12
N ARG A 84 12.06 -2.52 14.98
CA ARG A 84 11.71 -1.21 15.56
C ARG A 84 11.63 -0.11 14.50
N VAL A 85 12.57 -0.11 13.55
CA VAL A 85 12.61 0.84 12.44
C VAL A 85 11.45 0.57 11.49
N GLU A 86 11.21 -0.69 11.14
CA GLU A 86 10.10 -1.10 10.27
C GLU A 86 8.75 -0.70 10.85
N PHE A 87 8.57 -0.91 12.15
CA PHE A 87 7.38 -0.47 12.87
C PHE A 87 7.22 1.06 12.81
N GLY A 88 8.28 1.82 13.06
CA GLY A 88 8.26 3.28 12.96
C GLY A 88 7.85 3.77 11.57
N ILE A 89 8.43 3.19 10.52
CA ILE A 89 8.07 3.51 9.13
C ILE A 89 6.60 3.16 8.85
N LEU A 90 6.11 2.00 9.32
CA LEU A 90 4.72 1.60 9.15
C LEU A 90 3.73 2.57 9.83
N VAL A 91 4.09 3.13 10.99
CA VAL A 91 3.28 4.17 11.66
C VAL A 91 3.24 5.44 10.82
N ILE A 92 4.39 5.87 10.29
CA ILE A 92 4.49 7.04 9.41
C ILE A 92 3.66 6.82 8.14
N LEU A 93 3.79 5.66 7.48
CA LEU A 93 3.02 5.30 6.29
C LEU A 93 1.52 5.25 6.58
N ALA A 94 1.11 4.72 7.74
CA ALA A 94 -0.30 4.72 8.13
C ALA A 94 -0.85 6.14 8.22
N GLY A 95 -0.17 7.04 8.93
CA GLY A 95 -0.56 8.45 9.00
C GLY A 95 -0.60 9.11 7.63
N ALA A 96 0.46 8.93 6.84
CA ALA A 96 0.58 9.52 5.51
C ALA A 96 -0.56 9.07 4.58
N PHE A 97 -0.80 7.76 4.46
CA PHE A 97 -1.86 7.25 3.58
C PHE A 97 -3.25 7.65 4.05
N LEU A 98 -3.52 7.73 5.36
CA LEU A 98 -4.80 8.22 5.86
C LEU A 98 -5.03 9.70 5.50
N VAL A 99 -4.00 10.54 5.63
CA VAL A 99 -4.07 11.96 5.24
C VAL A 99 -4.31 12.10 3.73
N VAL A 100 -3.54 11.36 2.92
CA VAL A 100 -3.68 11.37 1.46
C VAL A 100 -5.06 10.86 1.05
N ALA A 101 -5.53 9.74 1.63
CA ALA A 101 -6.85 9.20 1.36
C ALA A 101 -7.95 10.23 1.65
N ARG A 102 -7.87 10.91 2.82
CA ARG A 102 -8.86 11.93 3.19
C ARG A 102 -8.89 13.09 2.19
N THR A 103 -7.73 13.59 1.78
CA THR A 103 -7.65 14.70 0.82
C THR A 103 -8.11 14.28 -0.59
N ALA A 104 -7.79 13.07 -1.02
CA ALA A 104 -8.22 12.54 -2.31
C ALA A 104 -9.74 12.33 -2.37
N LEU A 105 -10.33 11.77 -1.31
CA LEU A 105 -11.78 11.64 -1.15
C LEU A 105 -12.49 13.00 -1.17
N ALA A 106 -11.98 14.00 -0.43
CA ALA A 106 -12.57 15.33 -0.41
C ALA A 106 -12.54 16.01 -1.79
N LYS A 107 -11.43 15.85 -2.54
CA LYS A 107 -11.34 16.35 -3.92
C LYS A 107 -12.32 15.64 -4.86
N LEU A 108 -12.46 14.32 -4.73
CA LEU A 108 -13.42 13.55 -5.52
C LEU A 108 -14.86 14.01 -5.27
N GLU A 109 -15.21 14.26 -4.00
CA GLU A 109 -16.53 14.78 -3.63
C GLU A 109 -16.78 16.18 -4.23
N GLU A 110 -15.77 17.05 -4.22
CA GLU A 110 -15.84 18.37 -4.84
C GLU A 110 -16.05 18.28 -6.37
N ILE A 111 -15.29 17.43 -7.05
CA ILE A 111 -15.44 17.20 -8.50
C ILE A 111 -16.84 16.65 -8.79
N GLY A 112 -17.30 15.65 -8.03
CA GLY A 112 -18.64 15.08 -8.16
C GLY A 112 -19.75 16.13 -7.97
N ARG A 113 -19.60 17.03 -7.00
CA ARG A 113 -20.54 18.15 -6.78
C ARG A 113 -20.58 19.11 -7.95
N ARG A 114 -19.41 19.49 -8.49
CA ARG A 114 -19.30 20.43 -9.62
C ARG A 114 -19.86 19.86 -10.92
N GLU A 115 -19.61 18.58 -11.19
CA GLU A 115 -20.06 17.92 -12.41
C GLU A 115 -21.52 17.45 -12.34
N GLY A 116 -22.20 17.58 -11.19
CA GLY A 116 -23.58 17.10 -10.99
C GLY A 116 -23.72 15.58 -11.11
N ARG A 117 -22.60 14.84 -11.08
CA ARG A 117 -22.52 13.40 -11.34
C ARG A 117 -22.65 12.52 -10.10
N LEU A 118 -22.93 13.11 -8.94
CA LEU A 118 -22.92 12.38 -7.65
C LEU A 118 -23.85 11.17 -7.57
N THR A 119 -24.78 11.01 -8.50
CA THR A 119 -25.45 9.73 -8.76
C THR A 119 -25.96 9.75 -10.18
N GLU A 120 -25.22 9.20 -11.14
CA GLU A 120 -25.89 8.69 -12.34
C GLU A 120 -26.71 7.46 -11.93
N ARG A 121 -27.91 7.73 -11.44
CA ARG A 121 -29.01 6.77 -11.43
C ARG A 121 -29.45 6.60 -12.88
N ARG A 122 -28.80 5.72 -13.63
CA ARG A 122 -29.31 5.16 -14.90
C ARG A 122 -29.17 3.65 -14.81
N ARG A 123 -30.23 3.02 -14.29
CA ARG A 123 -31.24 2.23 -15.03
C ARG A 123 -30.84 0.76 -15.07
#